data_AF-A0A8T6CDR1-F1
#
_entry.id   AF-A0A8T6CDR1-F1
#
_cell.length_a   1.000
_cell.length_b   1.000
_cell.length_c   1.000
_cell.angle_alpha   90.00
_cell.angle_beta   90.00
_cell.angle_gamma   90.00
#
_symmetry.space_group_name_H-M   'P 1'
#
loop_
_entity.id
_entity.type
_entity.pdbx_description
1 polymer ?
#
loop_
_entity_poly.entity_id
_entity_poly.type
_entity_poly.pdbx_seq_one_letter_code
_entity_poly.pdbx_strand_id
1 'polypeptide(L)'
;MAGCVTCHRAADESGSLFSGGLPIESRAGTYVAPNITPHPEDGIGDWTFEDFARSLTEGLDPEGRHYFPVYPYPFYTHMTSQDIVDLWEAVKSVPPVAGRAPGHRLRLFYRMRGAVGAWKNRFFDRGELAPVEGKSEQWNRGRYLSEGPAHCGACHTPRGAMGGRDLSRRYQGGVEKV
;
A
#
# COMPACT_ATOMS: atom_id res chain seq x y z
N MET A 1 -7.56 9.91 3.44
CA MET A 1 -6.24 10.23 2.86
C MET A 1 -5.53 8.99 2.32
N ALA A 2 -5.52 7.86 3.02
CA ALA A 2 -4.87 6.62 2.57
C ALA A 2 -5.42 5.97 1.28
N GLY A 3 -6.60 6.37 0.78
CA GLY A 3 -7.12 5.89 -0.51
C GLY A 3 -7.55 4.41 -0.53
N CYS A 4 -7.75 3.76 0.62
CA CYS A 4 -8.06 2.32 0.68
C CYS A 4 -9.25 1.93 -0.20
N VAL A 5 -10.34 2.71 -0.15
CA VAL A 5 -11.57 2.48 -0.96
C VAL A 5 -11.35 2.58 -2.46
N THR A 6 -10.28 3.22 -2.93
CA THR A 6 -9.99 3.36 -4.36
C THR A 6 -9.69 1.99 -4.98
N CYS A 7 -9.03 1.11 -4.24
CA CYS A 7 -8.71 -0.25 -4.66
C CYS A 7 -9.61 -1.28 -3.99
N HIS A 8 -9.92 -1.08 -2.71
CA HIS A 8 -10.75 -1.99 -1.91
C HIS A 8 -12.20 -1.54 -1.93
N ARG A 9 -12.87 -1.70 -3.06
CA ARG A 9 -14.33 -1.58 -3.18
C ARG A 9 -14.83 -2.63 -4.15
N ALA A 10 -16.09 -3.03 -4.00
CA ALA A 10 -16.71 -3.96 -4.93
C ALA A 10 -16.61 -3.44 -6.37
N ALA A 11 -16.30 -4.33 -7.31
CA ALA A 11 -16.33 -4.03 -8.74
C ALA A 11 -17.76 -4.08 -9.32
N ASP A 12 -18.75 -4.47 -8.51
CA ASP A 12 -20.16 -4.56 -8.87
C ASP A 12 -20.96 -3.33 -8.41
N GLU A 13 -22.27 -3.34 -8.70
CA GLU A 13 -23.19 -2.25 -8.36
C GLU A 13 -23.40 -2.08 -6.84
N SER A 14 -23.01 -3.05 -6.00
CA SER A 14 -23.17 -2.93 -4.55
C SER A 14 -22.31 -1.80 -3.98
N GLY A 15 -21.17 -1.51 -4.63
CA GLY A 15 -20.23 -0.50 -4.16
C GLY A 15 -19.72 -0.76 -2.74
N SER A 16 -19.82 -2.01 -2.25
CA SER A 16 -19.50 -2.37 -0.86
C SER A 16 -18.09 -1.91 -0.52
N LEU A 17 -17.97 -1.15 0.57
CA LEU A 17 -16.68 -0.64 1.01
C LEU A 17 -15.79 -1.80 1.43
N PHE A 18 -14.52 -1.72 1.07
CA PHE A 18 -13.47 -2.66 1.49
C PHE A 18 -13.58 -4.10 0.98
N SER A 19 -14.60 -4.46 0.21
CA SER A 19 -14.78 -5.83 -0.28
C SER A 19 -13.80 -6.23 -1.40
N GLY A 20 -13.09 -5.27 -2.00
CA GLY A 20 -12.05 -5.55 -3.00
C GLY A 20 -12.59 -6.08 -4.34
N GLY A 21 -11.69 -6.68 -5.13
CA GLY A 21 -12.00 -7.24 -6.45
C GLY A 21 -11.65 -6.33 -7.63
N LEU A 22 -11.23 -5.09 -7.39
CA LEU A 22 -10.85 -4.16 -8.46
C LEU A 22 -9.53 -4.57 -9.12
N PRO A 23 -9.51 -4.75 -10.46
CA PRO A 23 -8.29 -5.07 -11.20
C PRO A 23 -7.42 -3.82 -11.40
N ILE A 24 -6.11 -3.99 -11.24
CA ILE A 24 -5.09 -2.97 -11.51
C ILE A 24 -4.16 -3.54 -12.59
N GLU A 25 -4.31 -3.02 -13.81
CA GLU A 25 -3.51 -3.46 -14.96
C GLU A 25 -2.10 -2.86 -14.93
N SER A 26 -1.12 -3.67 -15.30
CA SER A 26 0.29 -3.26 -15.36
C SER A 26 1.07 -4.12 -16.33
N ARG A 27 2.34 -3.76 -16.57
CA ARG A 27 3.29 -4.59 -17.34
C ARG A 27 3.52 -5.98 -16.74
N ALA A 28 3.36 -6.09 -15.43
CA ALA A 28 3.50 -7.34 -14.70
C ALA A 28 2.29 -8.27 -14.90
N GLY A 29 1.18 -7.76 -15.44
CA GLY A 29 -0.13 -8.40 -15.49
C GLY A 29 -1.14 -7.64 -14.62
N THR A 30 -2.21 -8.34 -14.22
CA THR A 30 -3.30 -7.76 -13.45
C THR A 30 -3.12 -8.08 -11.96
N TYR A 31 -2.97 -7.04 -11.14
CA TYR A 31 -3.15 -7.15 -9.69
C TYR A 31 -4.64 -7.02 -9.35
N VAL A 32 -5.05 -7.56 -8.21
CA VAL A 32 -6.43 -7.50 -7.74
C VAL A 32 -6.38 -7.21 -6.25
N ALA A 33 -7.08 -6.16 -5.82
CA ALA A 33 -7.13 -5.80 -4.40
C ALA A 33 -7.99 -6.82 -3.63
N PRO A 34 -7.50 -7.35 -2.49
CA PRO A 34 -8.27 -8.31 -1.69
C PRO A 34 -9.46 -7.65 -0.98
N ASN A 35 -10.38 -8.48 -0.50
CA ASN A 35 -11.36 -8.08 0.49
C ASN A 35 -10.63 -7.83 1.82
N ILE A 36 -10.81 -6.65 2.41
CA ILE A 36 -10.24 -6.26 3.71
C ILE A 36 -11.33 -5.98 4.74
N THR A 37 -12.58 -6.39 4.50
CA THR A 37 -13.64 -6.28 5.51
C THR A 37 -13.36 -7.19 6.71
N PRO A 38 -14.09 -7.04 7.83
CA PRO A 38 -13.92 -7.89 9.01
C PRO A 38 -14.44 -9.33 8.85
N HIS A 39 -14.77 -9.76 7.63
CA HIS A 39 -15.22 -11.12 7.37
C HIS A 39 -14.10 -12.11 7.78
N PRO A 40 -14.41 -13.17 8.56
CA PRO A 40 -13.39 -14.07 9.11
C PRO A 40 -12.60 -14.80 8.02
N GLU A 41 -13.29 -15.37 7.02
CA GLU A 41 -12.63 -16.21 6.00
C GLU A 41 -12.19 -15.46 4.73
N ASP A 42 -13.05 -14.58 4.21
CA ASP A 42 -12.82 -13.88 2.95
C ASP A 42 -12.12 -12.53 3.10
N GLY A 43 -12.15 -11.93 4.30
CA GLY A 43 -11.57 -10.63 4.62
C GLY A 43 -10.33 -10.74 5.51
N ILE A 44 -10.15 -9.76 6.40
CA ILE A 44 -9.08 -9.74 7.42
C ILE A 44 -9.64 -9.96 8.83
N GLY A 45 -10.78 -10.65 8.96
CA GLY A 45 -11.45 -10.85 10.25
C GLY A 45 -10.58 -11.54 11.30
N ASP A 46 -9.74 -12.48 10.86
CA ASP A 46 -8.84 -13.27 11.71
C ASP A 46 -7.45 -12.63 11.89
N TRP A 47 -7.18 -11.48 11.27
CA TRP A 47 -5.89 -10.79 11.43
C TRP A 47 -5.79 -10.14 12.81
N THR A 48 -4.58 -10.13 13.36
CA THR A 48 -4.28 -9.28 14.52
C THR A 48 -4.00 -7.84 14.08
N PHE A 49 -3.97 -6.92 15.04
CA PHE A 49 -3.52 -5.55 14.76
C PHE A 49 -2.07 -5.53 14.25
N GLU A 50 -1.20 -6.40 14.76
CA GLU A 50 0.19 -6.52 14.34
C GLU A 50 0.30 -6.99 12.89
N ASP A 51 -0.55 -7.92 12.45
CA ASP A 51 -0.62 -8.32 11.04
C ASP A 51 -0.99 -7.15 10.14
N PHE A 52 -2.02 -6.39 10.54
CA PHE A 52 -2.46 -5.20 9.81
C PHE A 52 -1.36 -4.13 9.75
N ALA A 53 -0.78 -3.78 10.89
CA ALA A 53 0.29 -2.79 11.00
C ALA A 53 1.53 -3.20 10.20
N ARG A 54 1.93 -4.47 10.27
CA ARG A 54 3.04 -5.04 9.48
C ARG A 54 2.75 -5.04 7.98
N SER A 55 1.51 -5.26 7.58
CA SER A 55 1.13 -5.15 6.16
C SER A 55 1.37 -3.74 5.62
N LEU A 56 1.01 -2.71 6.40
CA LEU A 56 1.15 -1.30 6.02
C LEU A 56 2.59 -0.80 6.12
N THR A 57 3.27 -1.16 7.21
CA THR A 57 4.59 -0.61 7.55
C THR A 57 5.75 -1.42 7.01
N GLU A 58 5.53 -2.69 6.66
CA GLU A 58 6.57 -3.55 6.12
C GLU A 58 6.20 -4.13 4.76
N GLY A 59 4.94 -4.12 4.35
CA GLY A 59 4.54 -4.81 3.12
C GLY A 59 4.74 -6.32 3.22
N LEU A 60 4.35 -6.91 4.36
CA LEU A 60 4.35 -8.34 4.60
C LEU A 60 2.95 -8.82 4.95
N ASP A 61 2.56 -10.00 4.46
CA ASP A 61 1.35 -10.67 4.90
C ASP A 61 1.54 -11.38 6.25
N PRO A 62 0.48 -11.96 6.85
CA PRO A 62 0.58 -12.64 8.15
C PRO A 62 1.64 -13.75 8.19
N GLU A 63 1.86 -14.43 7.06
CA GLU A 63 2.87 -15.48 6.91
C GLU A 63 4.28 -14.95 6.58
N GLY A 64 4.46 -13.63 6.51
CA GLY A 64 5.75 -12.98 6.26
C GLY A 64 6.15 -12.90 4.77
N ARG A 65 5.24 -13.19 3.84
CA ARG A 65 5.51 -13.08 2.39
C ARG A 65 5.40 -11.62 1.95
N HIS A 66 6.27 -11.21 1.03
CA HIS A 66 6.34 -9.84 0.56
C HIS A 66 5.15 -9.44 -0.32
N TYR A 67 4.42 -8.40 0.05
CA TYR A 67 3.47 -7.76 -0.86
C TYR A 67 4.17 -7.11 -2.04
N PHE A 68 3.48 -7.05 -3.18
CA PHE A 68 4.00 -6.36 -4.35
C PHE A 68 3.91 -4.85 -4.14
N PRO A 69 4.85 -4.04 -4.66
CA PRO A 69 4.90 -2.59 -4.41
C PRO A 69 3.76 -1.79 -5.05
N VAL A 70 2.81 -2.46 -5.74
CA VAL A 70 1.50 -1.90 -6.06
C VAL A 70 0.69 -1.62 -4.78
N TYR A 71 0.92 -2.38 -3.71
CA TYR A 71 0.45 -2.06 -2.37
C TYR A 71 1.34 -0.93 -1.80
N PRO A 72 0.78 0.25 -1.46
CA PRO A 72 1.59 1.43 -1.14
C PRO A 72 2.31 1.43 0.23
N TYR A 73 2.74 0.26 0.73
CA TYR A 73 3.60 0.15 1.91
C TYR A 73 4.89 1.00 1.88
N PRO A 74 5.53 1.31 0.71
CA PRO A 74 6.70 2.20 0.67
C PRO A 74 6.46 3.66 1.10
N PHE A 75 5.22 3.98 1.45
CA PHE A 75 4.77 5.29 1.88
C PHE A 75 3.93 5.17 3.17
N TYR A 76 3.08 4.14 3.29
CA TYR A 76 2.36 3.90 4.55
C TYR A 76 3.30 3.63 5.72
N THR A 77 4.52 3.13 5.48
CA THR A 77 5.53 3.02 6.53
C THR A 77 5.84 4.35 7.24
N HIS A 78 5.53 5.49 6.61
CA HIS A 78 5.78 6.82 7.14
C HIS A 78 4.60 7.38 7.97
N MET A 79 3.47 6.67 8.01
CA MET A 79 2.33 7.01 8.86
C MET A 79 2.70 6.95 10.34
N THR A 80 2.05 7.76 11.16
CA THR A 80 2.20 7.63 12.61
C THR A 80 1.53 6.35 13.08
N SER A 81 1.99 5.80 14.20
CA SER A 81 1.34 4.66 14.85
C SER A 81 -0.15 4.91 15.12
N GLN A 82 -0.55 6.15 15.44
CA GLN A 82 -1.96 6.51 15.63
C GLN A 82 -2.76 6.39 14.33
N ASP A 83 -2.23 6.85 13.19
CA ASP A 83 -2.91 6.71 11.91
C ASP A 83 -3.15 5.25 11.56
N ILE A 84 -2.23 4.35 11.91
CA ILE A 84 -2.37 2.91 11.69
C ILE A 84 -3.49 2.32 12.56
N VAL A 85 -3.58 2.73 13.83
CA VAL A 85 -4.69 2.36 14.73
C VAL A 85 -6.03 2.86 14.17
N ASP A 86 -6.09 4.12 13.76
CA ASP A 86 -7.33 4.72 13.22
C ASP A 86 -7.78 4.01 11.93
N LEU A 87 -6.84 3.62 11.07
CA LEU A 87 -7.13 2.83 9.88
C LEU A 87 -7.64 1.43 10.22
N TRP A 88 -7.06 0.78 11.23
CA TRP A 88 -7.52 -0.52 11.70
C TRP A 88 -8.96 -0.44 12.18
N GLU A 89 -9.28 0.50 13.06
CA GLU A 89 -10.64 0.69 13.58
C GLU A 89 -11.63 1.06 12.47
N ALA A 90 -11.25 1.91 11.53
CA ALA A 90 -12.08 2.26 10.38
C ALA A 90 -12.41 1.03 9.52
N VAL A 91 -11.43 0.16 9.25
CA VAL A 91 -11.65 -1.10 8.52
C VAL A 91 -12.51 -2.07 9.33
N LYS A 92 -12.32 -2.15 10.65
CA LYS A 92 -13.13 -3.00 11.54
C LYS A 92 -14.56 -2.52 11.73
N SER A 93 -14.85 -1.25 11.44
CA SER A 93 -16.18 -0.66 11.59
C SER A 93 -17.17 -0.98 10.46
N VAL A 94 -16.71 -1.49 9.30
CA VAL A 94 -17.63 -1.79 8.18
C VAL A 94 -18.27 -3.17 8.33
N PRO A 95 -19.47 -3.40 7.76
CA PRO A 95 -20.06 -4.73 7.74
C PRO A 95 -19.15 -5.77 7.06
N PRO A 96 -19.09 -7.02 7.56
CA PRO A 96 -18.37 -8.08 6.87
C PRO A 96 -19.07 -8.40 5.55
N VAL A 97 -18.29 -8.59 4.49
CA VAL A 97 -18.79 -8.97 3.16
C VAL A 97 -18.18 -10.31 2.78
N ALA A 98 -19.02 -11.29 2.47
CA ALA A 98 -18.59 -12.59 1.94
C ALA A 98 -18.15 -12.47 0.48
N GLY A 99 -17.23 -13.34 0.07
CA GLY A 99 -16.66 -13.39 -1.27
C GLY A 99 -15.17 -13.04 -1.27
N ARG A 100 -14.35 -14.04 -1.60
CA ARG A 100 -12.92 -13.85 -1.82
C ARG A 100 -12.67 -13.15 -3.16
N ALA A 101 -11.95 -12.03 -3.13
CA ALA A 101 -11.48 -11.40 -4.34
C ALA A 101 -10.61 -12.38 -5.17
N PRO A 102 -10.71 -12.35 -6.51
CA PRO A 102 -9.86 -13.17 -7.37
C PRO A 102 -8.37 -12.93 -7.11
N GLY A 103 -7.56 -13.99 -7.25
CA GLY A 103 -6.11 -13.86 -7.17
C GLY A 103 -5.52 -13.03 -8.32
N HIS A 104 -4.29 -12.54 -8.13
CA HIS A 104 -3.58 -11.82 -9.20
C HIS A 104 -3.31 -12.70 -10.42
N ARG A 105 -3.33 -12.10 -11.61
CA ARG A 105 -2.95 -12.74 -12.88
C ARG A 105 -1.67 -12.10 -13.40
N LEU A 106 -0.54 -12.51 -12.81
CA LEU A 106 0.78 -11.96 -13.13
C LEU A 106 1.57 -12.89 -14.03
N ARG A 107 2.42 -12.31 -14.88
CA ARG A 107 3.38 -13.05 -15.70
C ARG A 107 4.40 -13.72 -14.76
N LEU A 108 4.90 -14.90 -15.15
CA LEU A 108 5.66 -15.81 -14.28
C LEU A 108 6.76 -15.11 -13.44
N PHE A 109 7.59 -14.28 -14.09
CA PHE A 109 8.71 -13.60 -13.43
C PHE A 109 8.27 -12.60 -12.35
N TYR A 110 7.09 -11.99 -12.48
CA TYR A 110 6.57 -11.03 -11.51
C TYR A 110 5.84 -11.69 -10.34
N ARG A 111 5.68 -13.02 -10.34
CA ARG A 111 5.05 -13.76 -9.23
C ARG A 111 6.02 -14.06 -8.08
N MET A 112 7.33 -13.88 -8.32
CA MET A 112 8.37 -14.30 -7.39
C MET A 112 8.48 -13.35 -6.18
N ARG A 113 7.84 -13.72 -5.07
CA ARG A 113 7.82 -12.95 -3.82
C ARG A 113 9.22 -12.71 -3.25
N GLY A 114 10.15 -13.67 -3.38
CA GLY A 114 11.54 -13.50 -2.94
C GLY A 114 12.31 -12.39 -3.66
N ALA A 115 12.04 -12.19 -4.96
CA ALA A 115 12.64 -11.09 -5.72
C ALA A 115 12.18 -9.72 -5.19
N VAL A 116 10.94 -9.63 -4.67
CA VAL A 116 10.44 -8.43 -4.02
C VAL A 116 11.21 -8.13 -2.72
N GLY A 117 11.61 -9.17 -1.97
CA GLY A 117 12.45 -9.00 -0.78
C GLY A 117 13.79 -8.35 -1.10
N ALA A 118 14.49 -8.86 -2.12
CA ALA A 118 15.73 -8.27 -2.59
C ALA A 118 15.54 -6.82 -3.09
N TRP A 119 14.45 -6.55 -3.80
CA TRP A 119 14.09 -5.20 -4.22
C TRP A 119 13.85 -4.26 -3.04
N LYS A 120 13.12 -4.71 -2.00
CA LYS A 120 12.86 -3.92 -0.79
C LYS A 120 14.16 -3.56 -0.07
N ASN A 121 15.09 -4.50 0.10
CA ASN A 121 16.38 -4.23 0.72
C ASN A 121 17.17 -3.09 0.05
N ARG A 122 16.90 -2.82 -1.23
CA ARG A 122 17.56 -1.73 -1.97
C ARG A 122 16.79 -0.41 -1.97
N PHE A 123 15.46 -0.44 -2.01
CA PHE A 123 14.61 0.71 -2.34
C PHE A 123 13.57 1.08 -1.29
N PHE A 124 13.40 0.27 -0.24
CA PHE A 124 12.42 0.51 0.81
C PHE A 124 13.11 1.16 2.02
N ASP A 125 12.75 2.41 2.28
CA ASP A 125 13.16 3.18 3.47
C ASP A 125 12.05 3.07 4.51
N ARG A 126 12.26 2.24 5.53
CA ARG A 126 11.25 1.90 6.54
C ARG A 126 11.29 2.91 7.68
N GLY A 127 10.11 3.32 8.13
CA GLY A 127 9.90 4.00 9.41
C GLY A 127 9.11 5.28 9.30
N GLU A 128 8.61 5.75 10.44
CA GLU A 128 7.90 7.03 10.53
C GLU A 128 8.82 8.19 10.13
N LEU A 129 8.26 9.24 9.53
CA LEU A 129 9.05 10.42 9.18
C LEU A 129 9.30 11.26 10.43
N ALA A 130 10.55 11.24 10.91
CA ALA A 130 10.98 12.20 11.92
C ALA A 130 10.88 13.64 11.38
N PRO A 131 10.45 14.62 12.21
CA PRO A 131 10.51 16.03 11.86
C PRO A 131 11.92 16.44 11.47
N VAL A 132 12.03 17.23 10.40
CA VAL A 132 13.30 17.82 9.99
C VAL A 132 13.56 19.05 10.85
N GLU A 133 14.70 19.05 11.54
CA GLU A 133 15.15 20.19 12.36
C GLU A 133 15.30 21.46 11.50
N GLY A 134 14.96 22.61 12.08
CA GLY A 134 14.99 23.89 11.38
C GLY A 134 13.87 24.10 10.35
N LYS A 135 12.95 23.14 10.19
CA LYS A 135 11.72 23.31 9.41
C LYS A 135 10.52 23.58 10.33
N SER A 136 9.58 24.40 9.86
CA SER A 136 8.35 24.66 10.60
C SER A 136 7.49 23.41 10.72
N GLU A 137 6.59 23.40 11.70
CA GLU A 137 5.59 22.35 11.87
C GLU A 137 4.74 22.17 10.60
N GLN A 138 4.30 23.27 9.99
CA GLN A 138 3.52 23.24 8.75
C GLN A 138 4.28 22.57 7.60
N TRP A 139 5.59 22.84 7.48
CA TRP A 139 6.43 22.21 6.47
C TRP A 139 6.55 20.71 6.72
N ASN A 140 6.82 20.30 7.98
CA ASN A 140 6.91 18.90 8.35
C ASN A 140 5.60 18.15 8.12
N ARG A 141 4.46 18.79 8.40
CA ARG A 141 3.13 18.26 8.10
C ARG A 141 2.90 18.10 6.60
N GLY A 142 3.32 19.06 5.78
CA GLY A 142 3.25 18.96 4.32
C GLY A 142 4.07 17.78 3.80
N ARG A 143 5.31 17.63 4.29
CA ARG A 143 6.17 16.48 3.98
C ARG A 143 5.49 15.16 4.36
N TYR A 144 4.97 15.06 5.58
CA TYR A 144 4.26 13.89 6.06
C TYR A 144 3.11 13.48 5.12
N LEU A 145 2.25 14.43 4.74
CA LEU A 145 1.14 14.14 3.84
C LEU A 145 1.61 13.68 2.45
N SER A 146 2.58 14.37 1.86
CA SER A 146 3.05 14.09 0.50
C SER A 146 3.89 12.81 0.38
N GLU A 147 4.67 12.50 1.41
CA GLU A 147 5.59 11.35 1.43
C GLU A 147 4.98 10.12 2.10
N GLY A 148 3.95 10.30 2.93
CA GLY A 148 3.22 9.22 3.57
C GLY A 148 1.81 9.09 2.99
N PRO A 149 0.73 9.48 3.69
CA PRO A 149 -0.64 9.06 3.41
C PRO A 149 -1.25 9.43 2.06
N ALA A 150 -0.79 10.48 1.38
CA ALA A 150 -1.31 10.87 0.08
C ALA A 150 -0.45 10.34 -1.09
N HIS A 151 0.72 9.77 -0.78
CA HIS A 151 1.57 9.05 -1.73
C HIS A 151 1.90 9.85 -2.99
N CYS A 152 2.01 11.19 -2.89
CA CYS A 152 2.19 12.06 -4.05
C CYS A 152 3.45 11.66 -4.85
N GLY A 153 4.50 11.23 -4.13
CA GLY A 153 5.73 10.71 -4.71
C GLY A 153 5.58 9.40 -5.50
N ALA A 154 4.42 8.73 -5.49
CA ALA A 154 4.18 7.51 -6.29
C ALA A 154 4.18 7.82 -7.79
N CYS A 155 3.57 8.95 -8.16
CA CYS A 155 3.49 9.43 -9.54
C CYS A 155 4.46 10.59 -9.80
N HIS A 156 4.72 11.46 -8.81
CA HIS A 156 5.56 12.65 -9.00
C HIS A 156 7.06 12.42 -8.73
N THR A 157 7.53 11.17 -8.64
CA THR A 157 8.97 10.87 -8.51
C THR A 157 9.36 9.88 -9.61
N PRO A 158 10.43 10.14 -10.37
CA PRO A 158 10.85 9.23 -11.42
C PRO A 158 11.33 7.90 -10.82
N ARG A 159 11.27 6.85 -11.62
CA ARG A 159 11.73 5.50 -11.24
C ARG A 159 12.94 5.10 -12.08
N GLY A 160 13.88 4.39 -11.46
CA GLY A 160 15.01 3.79 -12.15
C GLY A 160 14.62 2.53 -12.93
N ALA A 161 15.59 1.92 -13.63
CA ALA A 161 15.35 0.72 -14.45
C ALA A 161 14.80 -0.48 -13.65
N MET A 162 15.09 -0.56 -12.36
CA MET A 162 14.57 -1.60 -11.46
C MET A 162 13.23 -1.22 -10.79
N GLY A 163 12.56 -0.15 -11.25
CA GLY A 163 11.26 0.30 -10.76
C GLY A 163 11.27 0.99 -9.38
N GLY A 164 12.42 1.08 -8.70
CA GLY A 164 12.57 1.86 -7.47
C GLY A 164 12.49 3.38 -7.70
N ARG A 165 11.95 4.14 -6.74
CA ARG A 165 11.87 5.60 -6.80
C ARG A 165 13.27 6.21 -6.71
N ASP A 166 13.58 7.17 -7.57
CA ASP A 166 14.79 7.99 -7.45
C ASP A 166 14.51 9.17 -6.51
N LEU A 167 14.85 8.99 -5.24
CA LEU A 167 14.59 9.98 -4.20
C LEU A 167 15.45 11.24 -4.34
N SER A 168 16.56 11.19 -5.10
CA SER A 168 17.36 12.39 -5.41
C SER A 168 16.63 13.35 -6.36
N ARG A 169 15.62 12.83 -7.07
CA ARG A 169 14.78 13.56 -8.03
C ARG A 169 13.32 13.62 -7.59
N ARG A 170 13.08 13.58 -6.28
CA ARG A 170 11.73 13.64 -5.69
C ARG A 170 10.97 14.88 -6.19
N TYR A 171 9.70 14.68 -6.55
CA TYR A 171 8.81 15.73 -7.07
C TYR A 171 9.22 16.38 -8.41
N GLN A 172 10.22 15.83 -9.11
CA GLN A 172 10.61 16.31 -10.45
C GLN A 172 9.77 15.69 -11.59
N GLY A 173 8.58 15.18 -11.25
CA GLY A 173 7.67 14.49 -12.18
C GLY A 173 7.94 13.00 -12.29
N GLY A 174 7.02 12.28 -12.93
CA GLY A 174 7.16 10.86 -13.17
C GLY A 174 6.14 10.37 -14.19
N VAL A 175 6.65 9.88 -15.30
CA VAL A 175 5.97 8.91 -16.15
C VAL A 175 6.90 7.71 -16.23
N GLU A 176 6.34 6.50 -16.13
CA GLU A 176 7.03 5.30 -16.59
C GLU A 176 7.57 5.64 -17.98
N LYS A 177 8.90 5.63 -18.17
CA LYS A 177 9.41 5.52 -19.53
C LYS A 177 8.84 4.23 -20.06
N VAL A 178 8.00 4.37 -21.10
CA VAL A 178 7.33 3.25 -21.73
C VAL A 178 8.38 2.29 -22.26
#